data_AF-A0A1D2I7V3-F1
#
_entry.id   AF-A0A1D2I7V3-F1
#
_cell.length_a   1.000
_cell.length_b   1.000
_cell.length_c   1.000
_cell.angle_alpha   90.00
_cell.angle_beta   90.00
_cell.angle_gamma   90.00
#
_symmetry.space_group_name_H-M   'P 1'
#
loop_
_entity.id
_entity.type
_entity.pdbx_description
1 polymer ?
#
loop_
_entity_poly.entity_id
_entity_poly.type
_entity_poly.pdbx_seq_one_letter_code
_entity_poly.pdbx_strand_id
1 'polypeptide(L)'
;MTPLRALIRPSARRRPAPMTPEETEQRALLLRLVSLLLQYPDAELAAARRVLAATVEALEPSPAAERLAEFTAWFTGQEPDALQRHYVETFDLRRRSSLYLTYYLHGDTRRRGMALLTLAQRFRAAGWDTDGGELPDHLPVVLEFASLAGPGAGEAPLRQHRRGLELIHHALTDSDSPYRHVLAALLTLLPPPTGADLRAVAELAAQGPPDEDVGLGPYGAGEFAPPDALVPPAQADPTFVPPVPSPPVQVPPVPPRRPEGSR
;
A
#
# COMPACT_ATOMS: atom_id res chain seq x y z
N MET A 1 -6.63 63.73 -16.67
CA MET A 1 -7.20 62.57 -15.94
C MET A 1 -6.70 61.29 -16.60
N THR A 2 -5.62 60.73 -16.08
CA THR A 2 -4.97 59.53 -16.63
C THR A 2 -5.40 58.32 -15.80
N PRO A 3 -6.03 57.28 -16.37
CA PRO A 3 -6.51 56.17 -15.56
C PRO A 3 -5.36 55.29 -15.05
N LEU A 4 -5.19 55.30 -13.73
CA LEU A 4 -4.42 54.34 -12.92
C LEU A 4 -4.98 52.91 -13.09
N ARG A 5 -4.62 52.22 -14.17
CA ARG A 5 -5.05 50.83 -14.41
C ARG A 5 -3.96 49.87 -14.86
N ALA A 6 -2.69 50.13 -14.50
CA ALA A 6 -1.58 49.30 -14.96
C ALA A 6 -0.45 49.07 -13.92
N LEU A 7 -0.79 48.89 -12.63
CA LEU A 7 0.24 48.57 -11.60
C LEU A 7 -0.09 47.34 -10.74
N ILE A 8 -0.99 46.46 -11.17
CA ILE A 8 -1.07 45.11 -10.58
C ILE A 8 -0.29 44.18 -11.50
N ARG A 9 1.02 44.08 -11.27
CA ARG A 9 1.79 42.92 -11.75
C ARG A 9 1.13 41.69 -11.13
N PRO A 10 0.77 40.66 -11.91
CA PRO A 10 0.32 39.40 -11.32
C PRO A 10 1.43 38.97 -10.37
N SER A 11 1.08 38.89 -9.08
CA SER A 11 1.97 38.43 -8.01
C SER A 11 2.51 37.09 -8.43
N ALA A 12 3.74 37.09 -8.96
CA ALA A 12 4.49 35.90 -9.27
C ALA A 12 4.38 35.01 -8.04
N ARG A 13 3.72 33.86 -8.17
CA ARG A 13 3.63 32.87 -7.10
C ARG A 13 5.06 32.64 -6.63
N ARG A 14 5.41 33.19 -5.47
CA ARG A 14 6.74 33.06 -4.89
C ARG A 14 6.94 31.57 -4.73
N ARG A 15 7.83 31.00 -5.55
CA ARG A 15 8.21 29.58 -5.40
C ARG A 15 8.64 29.43 -3.93
N PRO A 16 8.06 28.49 -3.18
CA PRO A 16 8.45 28.31 -1.78
C PRO A 16 9.97 28.15 -1.74
N ALA A 17 10.58 28.78 -0.73
CA ALA A 17 12.01 28.68 -0.52
C ALA A 17 12.40 27.19 -0.43
N PRO A 18 13.59 26.80 -0.94
CA PRO A 18 14.07 25.45 -0.74
C PRO A 18 14.15 25.15 0.77
N MET A 19 13.73 23.95 1.16
CA MET A 19 13.78 23.50 2.54
C MET A 19 15.23 23.46 3.04
N THR A 20 15.43 23.71 4.33
CA THR A 20 16.73 23.49 4.97
C THR A 20 17.04 21.98 5.05
N PRO A 21 18.31 21.59 5.27
CA PRO A 21 18.67 20.19 5.50
C PRO A 21 17.90 19.56 6.67
N GLU A 22 17.79 20.28 7.79
CA GLU A 22 17.06 19.86 8.99
C GLU A 22 15.57 19.65 8.72
N GLU A 23 14.92 20.60 8.02
CA GLU A 23 13.53 20.46 7.59
C GLU A 23 13.34 19.24 6.66
N THR A 24 14.33 18.94 5.83
CA THR A 24 14.30 17.80 4.91
C THR A 24 14.41 16.48 5.65
N GLU A 25 15.32 16.39 6.64
CA GLU A 25 15.48 15.22 7.50
C GLU A 25 14.23 14.97 8.35
N GLN A 26 13.68 16.02 8.96
CA GLN A 26 12.44 15.94 9.74
C GLN A 26 11.27 15.48 8.86
N ARG A 27 11.18 15.98 7.62
CA ARG A 27 10.15 15.55 6.67
C ARG A 27 10.32 14.10 6.23
N ALA A 28 11.55 13.65 6.00
CA ALA A 28 11.83 12.25 5.69
C ALA A 28 11.44 11.34 6.87
N LEU A 29 11.75 11.74 8.10
CA LEU A 29 11.35 10.99 9.30
C LEU A 29 9.83 10.88 9.43
N LEU A 30 9.10 11.98 9.22
CA LEU A 30 7.63 11.97 9.22
C LEU A 30 7.07 11.00 8.16
N LEU A 31 7.59 11.01 6.93
CA LEU A 31 7.17 10.08 5.88
C LEU A 31 7.46 8.62 6.23
N ARG A 32 8.61 8.33 6.87
CA ARG A 32 8.97 6.99 7.34
C ARG A 32 8.03 6.52 8.46
N LEU A 33 7.70 7.39 9.40
CA LEU A 33 6.76 7.07 10.48
C LEU A 33 5.36 6.79 9.91
N VAL A 34 4.87 7.61 8.98
CA VAL A 34 3.59 7.36 8.29
C VAL A 34 3.65 6.02 7.53
N SER A 35 4.76 5.73 6.84
CA SER A 35 4.94 4.44 6.15
C SER A 35 4.81 3.26 7.12
N LEU A 36 5.59 3.25 8.19
CA LEU A 36 5.58 2.17 9.19
C LEU A 36 4.21 2.01 9.86
N LEU A 37 3.56 3.11 10.22
CA LEU A 37 2.25 3.07 10.90
C LEU A 37 1.11 2.64 9.97
N LEU A 38 1.34 2.56 8.66
CA LEU A 38 0.39 2.03 7.67
C LEU A 38 0.74 0.61 7.20
N GLN A 39 1.78 -0.01 7.73
CA GLN A 39 2.07 -1.42 7.46
C GLN A 39 1.21 -2.34 8.32
N TYR A 40 1.05 -3.58 7.86
CA TYR A 40 0.41 -4.63 8.64
C TYR A 40 1.14 -4.79 9.99
N PRO A 41 0.44 -4.75 11.14
CA PRO A 41 1.07 -4.82 12.47
C PRO A 41 1.49 -6.25 12.81
N ASP A 42 2.55 -6.71 12.16
CA ASP A 42 3.20 -7.97 12.49
C ASP A 42 3.84 -7.95 13.89
N ALA A 43 4.47 -9.05 14.29
CA ALA A 43 5.08 -9.17 15.60
C ALA A 43 6.19 -8.13 15.86
N GLU A 44 6.95 -7.76 14.82
CA GLU A 44 8.04 -6.80 14.92
C GLU A 44 7.50 -5.38 15.10
N LEU A 45 6.58 -4.96 14.25
CA LEU A 45 5.95 -3.65 14.32
C LEU A 45 5.15 -3.48 15.61
N ALA A 46 4.41 -4.51 16.03
CA ALA A 46 3.69 -4.49 17.30
C ALA A 46 4.65 -4.39 18.50
N ALA A 47 5.81 -5.04 18.47
CA ALA A 47 6.83 -4.91 19.50
C ALA A 47 7.47 -3.51 19.52
N ALA A 48 7.63 -2.87 18.35
CA ALA A 48 8.19 -1.54 18.21
C ALA A 48 7.25 -0.38 18.63
N ARG A 49 5.99 -0.65 18.97
CA ARG A 49 4.96 0.39 19.25
C ARG A 49 5.38 1.48 20.23
N ARG A 50 6.09 1.12 21.31
CA ARG A 50 6.57 2.11 22.30
C ARG A 50 7.72 2.96 21.76
N VAL A 51 8.59 2.37 20.94
CA VAL A 51 9.68 3.10 20.28
C VAL A 51 9.10 4.09 19.26
N LEU A 52 8.11 3.67 18.47
CA LEU A 52 7.41 4.54 17.53
C LEU A 52 6.70 5.70 18.25
N ALA A 53 5.99 5.44 19.35
CA ALA A 53 5.35 6.48 20.15
C ALA A 53 6.36 7.49 20.70
N ALA A 54 7.46 7.01 21.32
CA ALA A 54 8.51 7.87 21.83
C ALA A 54 9.20 8.69 20.71
N THR A 55 9.34 8.10 19.52
CA THR A 55 9.90 8.80 18.35
C THR A 55 8.97 9.93 17.90
N VAL A 56 7.65 9.69 17.90
CA VAL A 56 6.64 10.71 17.59
C VAL A 56 6.62 11.83 18.63
N GLU A 57 6.74 11.50 19.91
CA GLU A 57 6.81 12.48 21.02
C GLU A 57 8.06 13.39 20.93
N ALA A 58 9.16 12.89 20.36
CA ALA A 58 10.40 13.64 20.19
C ALA A 58 10.42 14.52 18.93
N LEU A 59 9.40 14.45 18.07
CA LEU A 59 9.33 15.29 16.86
C LEU A 59 9.13 16.76 17.23
N GLU A 60 9.65 17.64 16.36
CA GLU A 60 9.29 19.05 16.44
C GLU A 60 7.77 19.26 16.31
N PRO A 61 7.19 20.19 17.10
CA PRO A 61 5.76 20.49 17.04
C PRO A 61 5.32 20.87 15.62
N SER A 62 4.38 20.09 15.09
CA SER A 62 3.80 20.31 13.77
C SER A 62 2.42 19.65 13.70
N PRO A 63 1.55 20.08 12.78
CA PRO A 63 0.26 19.42 12.57
C PRO A 63 0.39 17.92 12.27
N ALA A 64 1.45 17.51 11.57
CA ALA A 64 1.72 16.09 11.32
C ALA A 64 2.06 15.34 12.62
N ALA A 65 2.94 15.90 13.46
CA ALA A 65 3.34 15.29 14.72
C ALA A 65 2.15 15.15 15.68
N GLU A 66 1.27 16.17 15.78
CA GLU A 66 0.05 16.11 16.60
C GLU A 66 -0.87 14.95 16.17
N ARG A 67 -1.09 14.81 14.86
CA ARG A 67 -1.90 13.70 14.32
C ARG A 67 -1.28 12.34 14.55
N LEU A 68 0.04 12.22 14.38
CA LEU A 68 0.73 10.97 14.68
C LEU A 68 0.65 10.63 16.18
N ALA A 69 0.72 11.63 17.07
CA ALA A 69 0.58 11.43 18.51
C ALA A 69 -0.81 10.90 18.89
N GLU A 70 -1.88 11.42 18.26
CA GLU A 70 -3.24 10.88 18.42
C GLU A 70 -3.31 9.39 18.04
N PHE A 71 -2.67 8.99 16.94
CA PHE A 71 -2.62 7.59 16.53
C PHE A 71 -1.78 6.72 17.46
N THR A 72 -0.57 7.15 17.82
CA THR A 72 0.34 6.32 18.63
C THR A 72 -0.16 6.12 20.05
N ALA A 73 -0.92 7.07 20.60
CA ALA A 73 -1.63 6.90 21.87
C ALA A 73 -2.65 5.75 21.80
N TRP A 74 -3.44 5.66 20.72
CA TRP A 74 -4.32 4.51 20.50
C TRP A 74 -3.53 3.22 20.27
N PHE A 75 -2.55 3.26 19.37
CA PHE A 75 -1.76 2.12 18.92
C PHE A 75 -1.03 1.40 20.07
N THR A 76 -0.47 2.17 21.01
CA THR A 76 0.24 1.61 22.17
C THR A 76 -0.68 0.95 23.20
N GLY A 77 -1.96 1.32 23.23
CA GLY A 77 -2.97 0.78 24.14
C GLY A 77 -3.69 -0.47 23.64
N GLN A 78 -3.43 -0.93 22.42
CA GLN A 78 -4.07 -2.12 21.85
C GLN A 78 -3.24 -3.39 22.05
N GLU A 79 -3.93 -4.53 22.15
CA GLU A 79 -3.30 -5.85 22.07
C GLU A 79 -2.90 -6.17 20.61
N PRO A 80 -1.79 -6.89 20.36
CA PRO A 80 -1.30 -7.18 19.00
C PRO A 80 -2.35 -7.81 18.08
N ASP A 81 -3.08 -8.81 18.56
CA ASP A 81 -4.12 -9.50 17.77
C ASP A 81 -5.30 -8.56 17.45
N ALA A 82 -5.59 -7.58 18.32
CA ALA A 82 -6.60 -6.58 18.07
C ALA A 82 -6.15 -5.58 16.99
N LEU A 83 -4.88 -5.20 16.97
CA LEU A 83 -4.29 -4.37 15.92
C LEU A 83 -4.37 -5.06 14.55
N GLN A 84 -3.99 -6.33 14.48
CA GLN A 84 -4.04 -7.10 13.23
C GLN A 84 -5.45 -7.23 12.69
N ARG A 85 -6.41 -7.59 13.53
CA ARG A 85 -7.83 -7.65 13.13
C ARG A 85 -8.33 -6.29 12.66
N HIS A 86 -8.04 -5.23 13.40
CA HIS A 86 -8.46 -3.89 13.02
C HIS A 86 -7.85 -3.44 11.68
N TYR A 87 -6.58 -3.78 11.43
CA TYR A 87 -5.90 -3.49 10.16
C TYR A 87 -6.63 -4.19 9.00
N VAL A 88 -6.85 -5.50 9.10
CA VAL A 88 -7.53 -6.29 8.04
C VAL A 88 -8.95 -5.77 7.80
N GLU A 89 -9.71 -5.49 8.87
CA GLU A 89 -11.05 -4.91 8.78
C GLU A 89 -11.07 -3.51 8.13
N THR A 90 -9.97 -2.76 8.28
CA THR A 90 -9.85 -1.39 7.78
C THR A 90 -9.36 -1.35 6.35
N PHE A 91 -8.32 -2.10 5.99
CA PHE A 91 -7.62 -1.94 4.71
C PHE A 91 -7.87 -3.08 3.71
N ASP A 92 -7.98 -4.32 4.18
CA ASP A 92 -8.04 -5.49 3.30
C ASP A 92 -9.48 -5.85 2.91
N LEU A 93 -10.41 -5.72 3.85
CA LEU A 93 -11.82 -6.07 3.62
C LEU A 93 -12.64 -4.92 3.03
N ARG A 94 -12.13 -3.69 3.08
CA ARG A 94 -12.85 -2.48 2.63
C ARG A 94 -12.18 -1.85 1.42
N ARG A 95 -12.80 -2.03 0.25
CA ARG A 95 -12.34 -1.41 -1.01
C ARG A 95 -12.16 0.12 -0.93
N ARG A 96 -12.95 0.81 -0.11
CA ARG A 96 -12.93 2.29 0.00
C ARG A 96 -11.73 2.86 0.75
N SER A 97 -11.03 2.03 1.53
CA SER A 97 -9.86 2.43 2.32
C SER A 97 -8.59 1.68 1.91
N SER A 98 -8.66 0.84 0.87
CA SER A 98 -7.50 0.15 0.27
C SER A 98 -6.29 1.07 0.11
N LEU A 99 -5.10 0.57 0.45
CA LEU A 99 -3.85 1.34 0.42
C LEU A 99 -3.15 1.33 -0.95
N TYR A 100 -3.78 0.76 -1.99
CA TYR A 100 -3.23 0.71 -3.35
C TYR A 100 -3.64 1.95 -4.15
N LEU A 101 -2.70 2.85 -4.40
CA LEU A 101 -3.00 4.20 -4.92
C LEU A 101 -3.52 4.21 -6.36
N THR A 102 -3.09 3.26 -7.19
CA THR A 102 -3.52 3.21 -8.61
C THR A 102 -4.95 2.71 -8.76
N TYR A 103 -5.45 1.95 -7.79
CA TYR A 103 -6.82 1.45 -7.76
C TYR A 103 -7.84 2.59 -7.81
N TYR A 104 -7.64 3.69 -7.09
CA TYR A 104 -8.60 4.81 -7.09
C TYR A 104 -8.74 5.49 -8.45
N LEU A 105 -7.69 5.51 -9.28
CA LEU A 105 -7.73 6.18 -10.59
C LEU A 105 -8.12 5.25 -11.73
N HIS A 106 -7.84 3.95 -11.59
CA HIS A 106 -7.92 3.01 -12.69
C HIS A 106 -8.74 1.75 -12.38
N GLY A 107 -9.18 1.57 -11.13
CA GLY A 107 -9.78 0.33 -10.63
C GLY A 107 -8.99 -0.90 -11.04
N ASP A 108 -9.66 -2.04 -11.20
CA ASP A 108 -9.02 -3.28 -11.64
C ASP A 108 -9.02 -3.42 -13.16
N THR A 109 -8.57 -2.36 -13.86
CA THR A 109 -8.50 -2.32 -15.32
C THR A 109 -7.08 -2.60 -15.85
N ARG A 110 -6.95 -2.94 -17.14
CA ARG A 110 -5.66 -2.95 -17.85
C ARG A 110 -4.84 -1.65 -17.68
N ARG A 111 -5.50 -0.50 -17.49
CA ARG A 111 -4.82 0.79 -17.26
C ARG A 111 -4.08 0.80 -15.92
N ARG A 112 -4.57 0.07 -14.92
CA ARG A 112 -3.87 -0.10 -13.63
C ARG A 112 -2.51 -0.77 -13.83
N GLY A 113 -2.44 -1.82 -14.65
CA GLY A 113 -1.18 -2.49 -15.00
C GLY A 113 -0.12 -1.55 -15.56
N MET A 114 -0.52 -0.63 -16.46
CA MET A 114 0.40 0.39 -17.01
C MET A 114 0.84 1.43 -15.97
N ALA A 115 -0.04 1.80 -15.04
CA ALA A 115 0.29 2.71 -13.95
C ALA A 115 1.30 2.08 -12.97
N LEU A 116 1.12 0.80 -12.64
CA LEU A 116 2.06 0.02 -11.82
C LEU A 116 3.45 -0.05 -12.48
N LEU A 117 3.51 -0.36 -13.77
CA LEU A 117 4.77 -0.39 -14.52
C LEU A 117 5.47 0.98 -14.51
N THR A 118 4.70 2.05 -14.72
CA THR A 118 5.22 3.43 -14.70
C THR A 118 5.83 3.77 -13.33
N LEU A 119 5.16 3.38 -12.24
CA LEU A 119 5.65 3.64 -10.89
C LEU A 119 6.91 2.80 -10.56
N ALA A 120 6.93 1.53 -10.95
CA ALA A 120 8.11 0.68 -10.80
C ALA A 120 9.32 1.22 -11.59
N GLN A 121 9.10 1.72 -12.81
CA GLN A 121 10.15 2.37 -13.60
C GLN A 121 10.67 3.64 -12.91
N ARG A 122 9.81 4.40 -12.24
CA ARG A 122 10.21 5.58 -11.46
C ARG A 122 11.12 5.22 -10.30
N PHE A 123 10.80 4.17 -9.55
CA PHE A 123 11.64 3.70 -8.44
C PHE A 123 13.02 3.28 -8.95
N ARG A 124 13.06 2.47 -10.02
CA ARG A 124 14.32 2.04 -10.66
C ARG A 124 15.15 3.21 -11.19
N ALA A 125 14.52 4.21 -11.79
CA ALA A 125 15.20 5.41 -12.27
C ALA A 125 15.86 6.24 -11.15
N ALA A 126 15.37 6.09 -9.91
CA ALA A 126 15.95 6.69 -8.72
C ALA A 126 16.96 5.75 -8.01
N GLY A 127 17.29 4.60 -8.62
CA GLY A 127 18.21 3.61 -8.04
C GLY A 127 17.60 2.72 -6.97
N TRP A 128 16.26 2.66 -6.89
CA TRP A 128 15.55 1.87 -5.90
C TRP A 128 14.97 0.61 -6.55
N ASP A 129 15.41 -0.56 -6.09
CA ASP A 129 14.87 -1.86 -6.50
C ASP A 129 14.01 -2.39 -5.36
N THR A 130 12.73 -2.62 -5.63
CA THR A 130 11.82 -3.19 -4.66
C THR A 130 11.99 -4.71 -4.68
N ASP A 131 12.22 -5.35 -3.54
CA ASP A 131 12.46 -6.80 -3.42
C ASP A 131 11.25 -7.69 -3.85
N GLY A 132 10.20 -7.09 -4.43
CA GLY A 132 9.05 -7.77 -5.01
C GLY A 132 8.02 -8.25 -4.00
N GLY A 133 8.20 -7.97 -2.71
CA GLY A 133 7.28 -8.38 -1.65
C GLY A 133 5.91 -7.69 -1.70
N GLU A 134 5.82 -6.51 -2.29
CA GLU A 134 4.61 -5.69 -2.34
C GLU A 134 4.53 -4.89 -3.66
N LEU A 135 3.31 -4.54 -4.09
CA LEU A 135 3.13 -3.76 -5.33
C LEU A 135 3.70 -2.33 -5.17
N PRO A 136 4.22 -1.73 -6.25
CA PRO A 136 4.87 -0.43 -6.19
C PRO A 136 3.91 0.72 -5.81
N ASP A 137 2.59 0.52 -5.93
CA ASP A 137 1.58 1.51 -5.58
C ASP A 137 0.97 1.33 -4.19
N HIS A 138 1.44 0.35 -3.41
CA HIS A 138 1.08 0.25 -2.00
C HIS A 138 1.61 1.48 -1.25
N LEU A 139 0.73 2.18 -0.53
CA LEU A 139 1.05 3.49 0.05
C LEU A 139 2.30 3.47 0.97
N PRO A 140 2.49 2.50 1.88
CA PRO A 140 3.75 2.35 2.62
C PRO A 140 5.00 2.32 1.75
N VAL A 141 4.98 1.60 0.63
CA VAL A 141 6.13 1.52 -0.32
C VAL A 141 6.38 2.87 -0.97
N VAL A 142 5.31 3.57 -1.37
CA VAL A 142 5.41 4.92 -1.97
C VAL A 142 5.94 5.95 -0.97
N LEU A 143 5.56 5.83 0.30
CA LEU A 143 6.04 6.70 1.39
C LEU A 143 7.50 6.46 1.72
N GLU A 144 7.91 5.19 1.76
CA GLU A 144 9.31 4.82 1.96
C GLU A 144 10.17 5.38 0.82
N PHE A 145 9.76 5.16 -0.42
CA PHE A 145 10.39 5.78 -1.60
C PHE A 145 10.48 7.31 -1.45
N ALA A 146 9.38 7.96 -1.08
CA ALA A 146 9.34 9.42 -0.94
C ALA A 146 10.30 9.93 0.15
N SER A 147 10.47 9.18 1.24
CA SER A 147 11.40 9.53 2.31
C SER A 147 12.87 9.43 1.89
N LEU A 148 13.20 8.51 0.97
CA LEU A 148 14.56 8.28 0.49
C LEU A 148 14.92 9.18 -0.69
N ALA A 149 14.01 9.30 -1.66
CA ALA A 149 14.22 10.12 -2.87
C ALA A 149 14.03 11.63 -2.60
N GLY A 150 13.48 11.99 -1.44
CA GLY A 150 13.40 13.35 -0.94
C GLY A 150 12.33 14.23 -1.59
N PRO A 151 12.27 15.52 -1.18
CA PRO A 151 11.26 16.45 -1.64
C PRO A 151 11.26 16.64 -3.16
N GLY A 152 10.07 16.89 -3.72
CA GLY A 152 9.93 17.06 -5.16
C GLY A 152 9.69 15.73 -5.88
N ALA A 153 10.74 15.10 -6.41
CA ALA A 153 10.60 13.91 -7.25
C ALA A 153 10.13 12.68 -6.45
N GLY A 154 10.64 12.46 -5.24
CA GLY A 154 10.24 11.35 -4.36
C GLY A 154 8.76 11.41 -3.98
N GLU A 155 8.26 12.59 -3.65
CA GLU A 155 6.86 12.81 -3.28
C GLU A 155 5.92 13.00 -4.48
N ALA A 156 6.42 13.01 -5.71
CA ALA A 156 5.60 13.23 -6.89
C ALA A 156 4.47 12.19 -7.06
N PRO A 157 4.67 10.88 -6.79
CA PRO A 157 3.58 9.92 -6.76
C PRO A 157 2.48 10.29 -5.75
N LEU A 158 2.85 10.68 -4.52
CA LEU A 158 1.89 11.08 -3.49
C LEU A 158 1.00 12.25 -3.96
N ARG A 159 1.60 13.25 -4.63
CA ARG A 159 0.85 14.38 -5.20
C ARG A 159 -0.04 13.95 -6.37
N GLN A 160 0.46 13.08 -7.25
CA GLN A 160 -0.30 12.55 -8.38
C GLN A 160 -1.52 11.74 -7.93
N HIS A 161 -1.41 11.04 -6.80
CA HIS A 161 -2.47 10.23 -6.21
C HIS A 161 -3.21 10.94 -5.06
N ARG A 162 -3.11 12.27 -4.93
CA ARG A 162 -3.76 13.07 -3.85
C ARG A 162 -5.24 12.73 -3.69
N ARG A 163 -5.96 12.54 -4.79
CA ARG A 163 -7.39 12.22 -4.78
C ARG A 163 -7.70 10.90 -4.09
N GLY A 164 -6.87 9.88 -4.32
CA GLY A 164 -6.98 8.59 -3.64
C GLY A 164 -6.71 8.73 -2.14
N LEU A 165 -5.69 9.51 -1.76
CA LEU A 165 -5.38 9.78 -0.35
C LEU A 165 -6.54 10.48 0.39
N GLU A 166 -7.19 11.45 -0.24
CA GLU A 166 -8.37 12.12 0.33
C GLU A 166 -9.54 11.14 0.49
N LEU A 167 -9.77 10.25 -0.48
CA LEU A 167 -10.82 9.24 -0.40
C LEU A 167 -10.57 8.23 0.71
N ILE A 168 -9.33 7.75 0.86
CA ILE A 168 -8.94 6.88 1.97
C ILE A 168 -9.20 7.62 3.29
N HIS A 169 -8.75 8.87 3.42
CA HIS A 169 -8.97 9.66 4.62
C HIS A 169 -10.46 9.87 4.94
N HIS A 170 -11.30 10.14 3.94
CA HIS A 170 -12.75 10.23 4.12
C HIS A 170 -13.35 8.90 4.58
N ALA A 171 -13.00 7.78 3.95
CA ALA A 171 -13.49 6.46 4.34
C ALA A 171 -13.07 6.08 5.78
N LEU A 172 -11.85 6.43 6.17
CA LEU A 172 -11.36 6.23 7.55
C LEU A 172 -12.07 7.14 8.56
N THR A 173 -12.42 8.36 8.15
CA THR A 173 -13.20 9.29 8.99
C THR A 173 -14.63 8.81 9.18
N ASP A 174 -15.31 8.42 8.10
CA ASP A 174 -16.69 7.93 8.12
C ASP A 174 -16.87 6.65 8.94
N SER A 175 -15.81 5.84 9.02
CA SER A 175 -15.77 4.61 9.82
C SER A 175 -15.22 4.81 11.24
N ASP A 176 -14.89 6.04 11.62
CA ASP A 176 -14.24 6.40 12.88
C ASP A 176 -12.96 5.56 13.15
N SER A 177 -12.23 5.17 12.11
CA SER A 177 -10.98 4.43 12.25
C SER A 177 -9.87 5.35 12.78
N PRO A 178 -9.07 4.93 13.78
CA PRO A 178 -7.90 5.66 14.25
C PRO A 178 -6.87 5.94 13.15
N TYR A 179 -6.80 5.10 12.11
CA TYR A 179 -5.91 5.31 10.96
C TYR A 179 -6.17 6.63 10.21
N ARG A 180 -7.34 7.27 10.39
CA ARG A 180 -7.60 8.63 9.87
C ARG A 180 -6.52 9.62 10.30
N HIS A 181 -5.96 9.46 11.50
CA HIS A 181 -4.95 10.35 12.04
C HIS A 181 -3.63 10.22 11.26
N VAL A 182 -3.25 9.00 10.88
CA VAL A 182 -2.05 8.75 10.06
C VAL A 182 -2.21 9.35 8.66
N LEU A 183 -3.38 9.19 8.04
CA LEU A 183 -3.67 9.81 6.74
C LEU A 183 -3.76 11.34 6.84
N ALA A 184 -4.35 11.88 7.90
CA ALA A 184 -4.40 13.31 8.15
C ALA A 184 -2.98 13.89 8.26
N ALA A 185 -2.08 13.22 8.99
CA ALA A 185 -0.68 13.60 9.10
C ALA A 185 -0.03 13.70 7.70
N LEU A 186 -0.18 12.66 6.87
CA LEU A 186 0.32 12.66 5.49
C LEU A 186 -0.23 13.84 4.66
N LEU A 187 -1.54 14.10 4.73
CA LEU A 187 -2.19 15.15 3.97
C LEU A 187 -1.69 16.56 4.36
N THR A 188 -1.24 16.76 5.60
CA THR A 188 -0.61 18.02 6.05
C THR A 188 0.77 18.26 5.42
N LEU A 189 1.48 17.19 5.04
CA LEU A 189 2.78 17.31 4.40
C LEU A 189 2.65 17.71 2.93
N LEU A 190 1.55 17.34 2.29
CA LEU A 190 1.32 17.59 0.88
C LEU A 190 0.69 18.98 0.65
N PRO A 191 0.92 19.61 -0.52
CA PRO A 191 0.25 20.87 -0.85
C PRO A 191 -1.28 20.75 -0.73
N PRO A 192 -1.98 21.83 -0.34
CA PRO A 192 -3.44 21.81 -0.23
C PRO A 192 -4.11 21.35 -1.53
N PRO A 193 -5.22 20.60 -1.44
CA PRO A 193 -5.92 20.11 -2.62
C PRO A 193 -6.44 21.30 -3.43
N THR A 194 -6.38 21.20 -4.75
CA THR A 194 -6.98 22.22 -5.61
C THR A 194 -8.50 22.06 -5.64
N GLY A 195 -9.23 23.12 -6.04
CA GLY A 195 -10.68 22.99 -6.24
C GLY A 195 -11.06 21.94 -7.29
N ALA A 196 -10.17 21.63 -8.24
CA ALA A 196 -10.35 20.53 -9.19
C ALA A 196 -10.20 19.16 -8.52
N ASP A 197 -9.27 19.03 -7.58
CA ASP A 197 -9.11 17.79 -6.80
C ASP A 197 -10.33 17.51 -5.94
N LEU A 198 -10.85 18.53 -5.25
CA LEU A 198 -12.06 18.38 -4.42
C LEU A 198 -13.28 17.92 -5.24
N ARG A 199 -13.48 18.48 -6.44
CA ARG A 199 -14.56 18.05 -7.34
C ARG A 199 -14.37 16.61 -7.80
N ALA A 200 -13.16 16.26 -8.24
CA ALA A 200 -12.87 14.90 -8.69
C ALA A 200 -12.98 13.87 -7.56
N VAL A 201 -12.64 14.24 -6.32
CA VAL A 201 -12.85 13.40 -5.13
C VAL A 201 -14.35 13.18 -4.90
N ALA A 202 -15.16 14.22 -4.97
CA ALA A 202 -16.62 14.09 -4.82
C ALA A 202 -17.24 13.20 -5.91
N GLU A 203 -16.81 13.34 -7.16
CA GLU A 203 -17.24 12.50 -8.28
C GLU A 203 -16.84 11.03 -8.05
N LEU A 204 -15.58 10.79 -7.68
CA LEU A 204 -15.04 9.45 -7.45
C LEU A 204 -15.63 8.78 -6.20
N ALA A 205 -15.97 9.54 -5.17
CA ALA A 205 -16.71 9.04 -4.00
C ALA A 205 -18.13 8.58 -4.38
N ALA A 206 -18.78 9.30 -5.30
CA ALA A 206 -20.13 8.97 -5.76
C ALA A 206 -20.17 7.78 -6.72
N GLN A 207 -19.19 7.67 -7.62
CA GLN A 207 -19.18 6.68 -8.70
C GLN A 207 -18.36 5.42 -8.36
N GLY A 208 -17.43 5.51 -7.41
CA GLY A 208 -16.41 4.49 -7.18
C GLY A 208 -15.33 4.48 -8.27
N PRO A 209 -14.23 3.73 -8.07
CA PRO A 209 -13.20 3.57 -9.10
C PRO A 209 -13.75 2.94 -10.39
N PRO A 210 -13.11 3.19 -11.55
CA PRO A 210 -13.57 2.61 -12.82
C PRO A 210 -13.48 1.07 -12.80
N ASP A 211 -14.58 0.38 -13.07
CA ASP A 211 -14.58 -1.06 -13.30
C ASP A 211 -14.28 -1.39 -14.78
N GLU A 212 -13.57 -2.48 -15.05
CA GLU A 212 -13.44 -3.03 -16.40
C GLU A 212 -14.64 -3.93 -16.68
N ASP A 213 -15.39 -3.68 -17.76
CA ASP A 213 -16.42 -4.61 -18.27
C ASP A 213 -15.74 -5.88 -18.83
N VAL A 214 -15.28 -6.76 -17.95
CA VAL A 214 -14.76 -8.07 -18.36
C VAL A 214 -15.93 -8.97 -18.76
N GLY A 215 -16.18 -9.07 -20.07
CA GLY A 215 -17.05 -10.10 -20.67
C GLY A 215 -18.30 -9.63 -21.43
N LEU A 216 -18.49 -8.32 -21.67
CA LEU A 216 -19.66 -7.82 -22.43
C LEU A 216 -19.38 -7.48 -23.90
N GLY A 217 -18.13 -7.58 -24.34
CA GLY A 217 -17.86 -7.68 -25.77
C GLY A 217 -18.26 -9.08 -26.23
N PRO A 218 -19.06 -9.28 -27.29
CA PRO A 218 -19.12 -10.59 -27.92
C PRO A 218 -17.67 -10.98 -28.18
N TYR A 219 -17.28 -12.19 -27.77
CA TYR A 219 -16.05 -12.81 -28.25
C TYR A 219 -15.98 -12.48 -29.73
N GLY A 220 -14.97 -11.70 -30.13
CA GLY A 220 -14.86 -11.23 -31.50
C GLY A 220 -15.06 -12.45 -32.39
N ALA A 221 -15.95 -12.31 -33.37
CA ALA A 221 -16.14 -13.28 -34.45
C ALA A 221 -14.89 -13.29 -35.37
N GLY A 222 -13.69 -13.35 -34.78
CA GLY A 222 -12.47 -13.73 -35.45
C GLY A 222 -12.35 -15.23 -35.28
N GLU A 223 -12.40 -15.95 -36.39
CA GLU A 223 -12.07 -17.38 -36.47
C GLU A 223 -10.86 -17.67 -35.59
N PHE A 224 -11.13 -18.36 -34.48
CA PHE A 224 -10.08 -18.87 -33.62
C PHE A 224 -9.45 -20.05 -34.33
N ALA A 225 -8.48 -19.72 -35.19
CA ALA A 225 -7.71 -20.64 -36.01
C ALA A 225 -8.54 -21.40 -37.08
N PRO A 226 -7.96 -21.67 -38.27
CA PRO A 226 -8.58 -22.58 -39.22
C PRO A 226 -8.77 -23.96 -38.57
N PRO A 227 -9.78 -24.75 -38.98
CA PRO A 227 -10.17 -26.01 -38.35
C PRO A 227 -9.06 -27.08 -38.24
N ASP A 228 -7.89 -26.84 -38.85
CA ASP A 228 -6.73 -27.74 -38.86
C ASP A 228 -5.46 -27.18 -38.18
N ALA A 229 -5.52 -26.02 -37.52
CA ALA A 229 -4.34 -25.41 -36.90
C ALA A 229 -3.89 -26.11 -35.60
N LEU A 230 -4.76 -26.93 -35.00
CA LEU A 230 -4.49 -27.65 -33.77
C LEU A 230 -4.36 -29.13 -34.11
N VAL A 231 -3.16 -29.53 -34.56
CA VAL A 231 -2.79 -30.95 -34.64
C VAL A 231 -2.46 -31.41 -33.22
N PRO A 232 -3.26 -32.28 -32.59
CA PRO A 232 -2.93 -32.79 -31.27
C PRO A 232 -1.61 -33.57 -31.36
N PRO A 233 -0.67 -33.39 -30.42
CA PRO A 233 0.51 -34.24 -30.36
C PRO A 233 0.07 -35.71 -30.22
N ALA A 234 0.79 -36.62 -30.88
CA ALA A 234 0.53 -38.05 -30.76
C ALA A 234 0.55 -38.45 -29.27
N GLN A 235 -0.41 -39.27 -28.86
CA GLN A 235 -0.49 -39.76 -27.49
C GLN A 235 0.83 -40.46 -27.13
N ALA A 236 1.47 -40.03 -26.05
CA ALA A 236 2.65 -40.69 -25.54
C ALA A 236 2.29 -42.11 -25.07
N ASP A 237 3.20 -43.06 -25.26
CA ASP A 237 3.02 -44.42 -24.76
C ASP A 237 2.74 -44.40 -23.24
N PRO A 238 1.85 -45.26 -22.75
CA PRO A 238 1.52 -45.31 -21.33
C PRO A 238 2.78 -45.60 -20.51
N THR A 239 3.16 -44.63 -19.68
CA THR A 239 4.27 -44.77 -18.74
C THR A 239 3.97 -45.92 -17.78
N PHE A 240 4.78 -46.98 -17.82
CA PHE A 240 4.74 -48.06 -16.84
C PHE A 240 5.13 -47.49 -15.47
N VAL A 241 4.17 -47.38 -14.56
CA VAL A 241 4.42 -47.07 -13.15
C VAL A 241 4.85 -48.38 -12.47
N PRO A 242 6.07 -48.50 -11.93
CA PRO A 242 6.47 -49.67 -11.17
C PRO A 242 5.59 -49.80 -9.91
N PRO A 243 5.23 -51.03 -9.49
CA PRO A 243 4.38 -51.23 -8.32
C PRO A 243 5.06 -50.69 -7.06
N VAL A 244 4.27 -49.95 -6.26
CA VAL A 244 4.68 -49.43 -4.96
C VAL A 244 4.98 -50.60 -4.02
N PRO A 245 6.15 -50.68 -3.36
CA PRO A 245 6.45 -51.74 -2.43
C PRO A 245 5.53 -51.68 -1.20
N SER A 246 4.98 -52.84 -0.83
CA SER A 246 4.09 -52.98 0.33
C SER A 246 4.77 -52.54 1.63
N PRO A 247 4.04 -51.91 2.57
CA PRO A 247 4.60 -51.50 3.85
C PRO A 247 5.00 -52.72 4.69
N PRO A 248 6.05 -52.59 5.53
CA PRO A 248 6.52 -53.69 6.37
C PRO A 248 5.45 -54.10 7.39
N VAL A 249 5.27 -55.41 7.54
CA VAL A 249 4.40 -56.03 8.54
C VAL A 249 4.88 -55.63 9.93
N GLN A 250 4.02 -54.96 10.71
CA GLN A 250 4.29 -54.68 12.12
C GLN A 250 4.33 -55.99 12.91
N VAL A 251 5.52 -56.33 13.40
CA VAL A 251 5.71 -57.43 14.36
C VAL A 251 5.24 -56.94 15.74
N PRO A 252 4.34 -57.65 16.42
CA PRO A 252 3.86 -57.24 17.73
C PRO A 252 4.98 -57.28 18.78
N PRO A 253 4.94 -56.40 19.79
CA PRO A 253 6.01 -56.29 20.78
C PRO A 253 6.12 -57.54 21.65
N VAL A 254 7.36 -57.99 21.85
CA VAL A 254 7.73 -59.09 22.76
C VAL A 254 7.49 -58.66 24.22
N PRO A 255 6.82 -59.47 25.05
CA PRO A 255 6.57 -59.12 26.46
C PRO A 255 7.86 -59.11 27.29
N PRO A 256 7.93 -58.27 28.35
CA PRO A 256 9.14 -58.12 29.15
C PRO A 256 9.47 -59.39 29.95
N ARG A 257 10.75 -59.77 29.96
CA ARG A 257 11.29 -60.85 30.82
C ARG A 257 11.26 -60.40 32.29
N ARG A 258 10.81 -61.30 33.16
CA ARG A 258 10.82 -61.13 34.63
C ARG A 258 12.27 -61.02 35.16
N PRO A 259 12.48 -60.33 36.29
CA PRO A 259 13.79 -60.25 36.93
C PRO A 259 14.07 -61.54 37.72
N GLU A 260 15.10 -62.27 37.32
CA GLU A 260 15.90 -63.10 38.25
C GLU A 260 17.04 -62.16 38.71
N GLY A 261 17.27 -61.86 39.99
CA GLY A 261 17.29 -62.75 41.13
C GLY A 261 18.75 -63.00 41.53
N SER A 262 19.26 -62.16 42.45
CA SER A 262 20.42 -62.33 43.36
C SER A 262 21.63 -63.20 42.93
N ARG A 263 22.81 -62.59 42.92
CA ARG A 263 23.80 -62.64 44.04
C ARG A 263 24.98 -61.71 43.78
#